data_AF-A0A0G0RUK1-F1
#
_entry.id   AF-A0A0G0RUK1-F1
#
_cell.length_a   1.000
_cell.length_b   1.000
_cell.length_c   1.000
_cell.angle_alpha   90.00
_cell.angle_beta   90.00
_cell.angle_gamma   90.00
#
_symmetry.space_group_name_H-M   'P 1'
#
loop_
_entity.id
_entity.type
_entity.pdbx_description
1 polymer ?
#
loop_
_entity_poly.entity_id
_entity_poly.type
_entity_poly.pdbx_seq_one_letter_code
_entity_poly.pdbx_strand_id
1 'polypeptide(L)' 'MAKECGMSRSYITLIENGKRMPGRKLIPKIAKSLDLKTEVIVNWYLEDLREKLL' A
#
# COMPACT_ATOMS: atom_id res chain seq x y z
N MET A 1 -10.46 4.58 -1.59
CA MET A 1 -9.07 4.57 -1.10
C MET A 1 -8.48 5.95 -0.72
N ALA A 2 -8.19 6.88 -1.63
CA ALA A 2 -7.40 8.10 -1.28
C ALA A 2 -7.96 8.96 -0.14
N LYS A 3 -9.26 9.25 -0.16
CA LYS A 3 -9.95 9.99 0.91
C LYS A 3 -9.91 9.24 2.25
N GLU A 4 -10.12 7.92 2.23
CA GLU A 4 -10.11 7.07 3.44
C GLU A 4 -8.71 6.93 4.05
N CYS A 5 -7.69 6.93 3.20
CA CYS A 5 -6.30 6.91 3.64
C CYS A 5 -5.81 8.28 4.16
N GLY A 6 -6.56 9.36 3.89
CA GLY A 6 -6.16 10.74 4.18
C GLY A 6 -4.93 11.15 3.35
N MET A 7 -4.86 10.71 2.10
CA MET A 7 -3.73 10.94 1.18
C MET A 7 -4.21 11.61 -0.10
N SER A 8 -3.30 12.29 -0.79
CA SER A 8 -3.61 12.85 -2.11
C SER A 8 -3.87 11.74 -3.12
N ARG A 9 -4.74 12.01 -4.10
CA ARG A 9 -5.08 11.04 -5.15
C ARG A 9 -3.84 10.63 -5.94
N SER A 10 -2.99 11.59 -6.31
CA SER A 10 -1.74 11.32 -7.04
C SER A 10 -0.80 10.38 -6.27
N TYR A 11 -0.73 10.51 -4.94
CA TYR A 11 0.10 9.64 -4.11
C TYR A 11 -0.42 8.20 -4.08
N ILE A 12 -1.74 8.02 -3.96
CA ILE A 12 -2.37 6.70 -4.05
C ILE A 12 -2.18 6.07 -5.43
N THR A 13 -2.33 6.85 -6.51
CA THR A 13 -2.11 6.35 -7.87
C THR A 13 -0.69 5.84 -8.08
N LEU A 14 0.32 6.45 -7.45
CA LEU A 14 1.69 5.91 -7.51
C LEU A 14 1.80 4.54 -6.83
N ILE A 15 1.06 4.32 -5.73
CA ILE A 15 1.03 3.05 -5.02
C ILE A 15 0.29 1.99 -5.83
N GLU A 16 -0.88 2.31 -6.37
CA GLU A 16 -1.69 1.39 -7.18
C GLU A 16 -0.95 0.92 -8.43
N ASN A 17 -0.10 1.76 -9.02
CA ASN A 17 0.72 1.42 -10.19
C ASN A 17 2.10 0.80 -9.82
N GLY A 18 2.34 0.46 -8.55
CA GLY A 18 3.61 -0.12 -8.09
C GLY A 18 4.83 0.83 -8.16
N LYS A 19 4.62 2.11 -8.54
CA LYS A 19 5.68 3.12 -8.65
C LYS A 19 6.21 3.58 -7.29
N ARG A 20 5.44 3.35 -6.22
CA ARG A 20 5.82 3.73 -4.85
C ARG A 20 5.24 2.77 -3.82
N MET A 21 6.03 2.41 -2.82
CA MET A 21 5.52 1.62 -1.70
C MET A 21 4.82 2.48 -0.64
N PRO A 22 3.73 1.99 -0.03
CA PRO A 22 3.08 2.69 1.07
C PRO A 22 3.99 2.72 2.31
N GLY A 23 4.00 3.83 3.03
CA GLY A 23 4.70 3.88 4.32
C GLY A 23 4.00 3.03 5.39
N ARG A 24 4.72 2.66 6.46
CA ARG A 24 4.20 1.82 7.57
C ARG A 24 2.83 2.26 8.11
N LYS A 25 2.62 3.57 8.31
CA LYS A 25 1.36 4.12 8.84
C LYS A 25 0.19 4.05 7.83
N LEU A 26 0.49 3.84 6.55
CA LEU A 26 -0.48 3.79 5.47
C LEU A 26 -0.97 2.36 5.21
N ILE A 27 -0.13 1.34 5.45
CA ILE A 27 -0.47 -0.08 5.31
C ILE A 27 -1.82 -0.44 5.99
N PRO A 28 -2.05 -0.15 7.29
CA PRO A 28 -3.33 -0.51 7.93
C PRO A 28 -4.52 0.29 7.38
N LYS A 29 -4.30 1.50 6.85
CA LYS A 29 -5.36 2.31 6.23
C LYS A 29 -5.77 1.76 4.87
N ILE A 30 -4.79 1.31 4.08
CA ILE A 30 -5.03 0.63 2.80
C ILE A 30 -5.81 -0.66 3.05
N ALA A 31 -5.34 -1.48 4.00
CA ALA A 31 -6.01 -2.72 4.39
C ALA A 31 -7.48 -2.47 4.73
N LYS A 32 -7.75 -1.48 5.61
CA LYS A 32 -9.11 -1.08 5.96
C LYS A 32 -9.93 -0.60 4.76
N SER A 33 -9.36 0.21 3.87
CA SER A 33 -10.09 0.73 2.70
C SER A 33 -10.41 -0.33 1.65
N LEU A 34 -9.70 -1.46 1.67
CA LEU A 34 -9.91 -2.59 0.78
C LEU A 34 -10.70 -3.73 1.46
N ASP A 35 -11.12 -3.55 2.72
CA ASP A 35 -11.73 -4.58 3.56
C ASP A 35 -10.88 -5.86 3.67
N LEU A 36 -9.55 -5.69 3.76
CA LEU A 36 -8.58 -6.76 3.89
C LEU A 36 -7.91 -6.74 5.26
N LYS A 37 -7.37 -7.90 5.65
CA LYS A 37 -6.47 -7.97 6.80
C LYS A 37 -5.16 -7.25 6.50
N THR A 38 -4.58 -6.62 7.51
CA THR A 38 -3.29 -5.91 7.39
C THR A 38 -2.16 -6.84 6.92
N GLU A 39 -2.20 -8.13 7.31
CA GLU A 39 -1.21 -9.13 6.88
C GLU A 39 -1.14 -9.26 5.35
N VAL A 40 -2.26 -9.12 4.64
CA VAL A 40 -2.32 -9.27 3.18
C VAL A 40 -1.49 -8.17 2.51
N ILE A 41 -1.64 -6.93 3.00
CA ILE A 41 -0.89 -5.78 2.48
C ILE A 41 0.58 -5.86 2.89
N VAL A 42 0.89 -6.38 4.09
CA VAL A 42 2.27 -6.60 4.53
C VAL A 42 2.96 -7.66 3.68
N ASN A 43 2.29 -8.78 3.40
CA ASN A 43 2.84 -9.82 2.53
C ASN A 43 3.11 -9.27 1.13
N TRP A 44 2.16 -8.57 0.52
CA TRP A 44 2.38 -7.89 -0.74
C TRP A 44 3.57 -6.92 -0.70
N TYR A 45 3.73 -6.15 0.38
CA TYR A 45 4.86 -5.25 0.57
C TYR A 45 6.21 -5.98 0.64
N LEU A 46 6.25 -7.15 1.29
CA LEU A 46 7.46 -7.96 1.41
C LEU A 46 7.82 -8.66 0.09
N GLU A 47 6.82 -9.12 -0.67
CA GLU A 47 7.03 -9.71 -2.00
C GLU A 47 7.66 -8.69 -2.96
N ASP A 48 7.12 -7.47 -3.04
CA ASP A 48 7.67 -6.41 -3.90
C ASP A 48 9.10 -6.00 -3.49
N LEU A 49 9.38 -5.98 -2.18
CA LEU A 49 10.74 -5.76 -1.68
C LEU A 49 11.70 -6.88 -2.10
N ARG A 50 11.24 -8.14 -2.07
CA ARG A 50 12.05 -9.29 -2.49
C ARG A 50 12.39 -9.20 -3.97
N GLU A 51 11.42 -8.85 -4.82
CA GLU A 51 11.64 -8.71 -6.26
C GLU A 51 12.65 -7.61 -6.61
N LYS A 52 12.72 -6.53 -5.82
CA LYS A 52 13.68 -5.44 -6.03
C LYS A 52 15.09 -5.73 -5.52
N LEU A 53 15.26 -6.77 -4.70
CA LEU A 53 16.54 -7.18 -4.13
C LEU A 53 17.19 -8.32 -4.93
N LEU A 54 16.45 -8.94 -5.86
CA LEU A 54 16.92 -9.93 -6.83
C LEU A 54 17.29 -9.24 -8.15
#